data_AF-A0A8S9VYJ3-F1
#
_entry.id   AF-A0A8S9VYJ3-F1
#
_cell.length_a   1.000
_cell.length_b   1.000
_cell.length_c   1.000
_cell.angle_alpha   90.00
_cell.angle_beta   90.00
_cell.angle_gamma   90.00
#
_symmetry.space_group_name_H-M   'P 1'
#
loop_
_entity.id
_entity.type
_entity.pdbx_description
1 polymer ?
#
loop_
_entity_poly.entity_id
_entity_poly.type
_entity_poly.pdbx_seq_one_letter_code
_entity_poly.pdbx_strand_id
1 'polypeptide(L)' 'MYKYAIEIFYSEEDEGYIAVVPELAGCSSFGETEAGALREAMTAISLWLQTAKNEGREIPRPEGRELLRAKCR' A
#
# COMPACT_ATOMS: atom_id res chain seq x y z
N MET A 1 -3.09 -3.53 12.99
CA MET A 1 -2.01 -3.58 12.00
C MET A 1 -2.48 -4.43 10.84
N TYR A 2 -2.61 -3.85 9.65
CA TYR A 2 -3.14 -4.53 8.46
C TYR A 2 -2.08 -5.47 7.88
N LYS A 3 -2.50 -6.54 7.20
CA LYS A 3 -1.60 -7.59 6.67
C LYS A 3 -1.31 -7.47 5.17
N TYR A 4 -1.62 -6.32 4.57
CA TYR A 4 -1.36 -6.07 3.15
C TYR A 4 0.14 -5.87 2.90
N ALA A 5 0.63 -6.35 1.76
CA ALA A 5 1.97 -6.08 1.28
C ALA A 5 2.10 -4.61 0.87
N ILE A 6 3.21 -3.98 1.24
CA ILE A 6 3.56 -2.62 0.86
C ILE A 6 4.88 -2.69 0.13
N GLU A 7 4.90 -2.26 -1.12
CA GLU A 7 6.10 -2.14 -1.94
C GLU A 7 6.58 -0.69 -1.86
N ILE A 8 7.81 -0.49 -1.40
CA ILE A 8 8.41 0.85 -1.25
C ILE A 8 9.60 0.94 -2.19
N PHE A 9 9.66 1.99 -3.00
CA PHE A 9 10.76 2.26 -3.92
C PHE A 9 10.99 3.77 -4.04
N TYR A 10 12.20 4.14 -4.43
CA TYR A 10 12.54 5.53 -4.70
C TYR A 10 12.10 5.91 -6.13
N SER A 11 11.50 7.08 -6.27
CA SER A 11 11.10 7.69 -7.54
C SER A 11 12.00 8.91 -7.79
N GLU A 12 12.73 8.90 -8.91
CA GLU A 12 13.50 10.06 -9.34
C GLU A 12 12.59 11.20 -9.82
N GLU A 13 11.39 10.89 -10.31
CA GLU A 13 10.41 11.90 -10.78
C GLU A 13 9.79 12.68 -9.62
N ASP A 14 9.55 12.03 -8.49
CA ASP A 14 8.98 12.64 -7.28
C ASP A 14 10.05 13.03 -6.24
N GLU A 15 11.33 12.80 -6.54
CA GLU A 15 12.47 13.03 -5.63
C GLU A 15 12.23 12.46 -4.21
N GLY A 16 11.67 11.26 -4.13
CA GLY A 16 11.30 10.65 -2.84
C GLY A 16 10.82 9.21 -2.95
N TYR A 17 10.30 8.67 -1.86
CA TYR A 17 9.84 7.28 -1.78
C TYR A 17 8.35 7.17 -2.05
N ILE A 18 7.99 6.26 -2.93
CA ILE A 18 6.61 5.87 -3.20
C ILE A 18 6.37 4.52 -2.52
N ALA A 19 5.27 4.44 -1.76
CA ALA A 19 4.78 3.22 -1.17
C ALA A 19 3.45 2.84 -1.82
N VAL A 20 3.40 1.65 -2.43
CA VAL A 20 2.23 1.14 -3.16
C VAL A 20 1.72 -0.14 -2.48
N VAL A 21 0.40 -0.26 -2.39
CA VAL A 21 -0.27 -1.45 -1.85
C VAL A 21 -0.94 -2.17 -3.02
N PRO A 22 -0.25 -3.11 -3.70
CA PRO A 22 -0.75 -3.72 -4.94
C PRO A 22 -2.10 -4.43 -4.78
N GLU A 23 -2.41 -4.89 -3.58
CA GLU A 23 -3.66 -5.57 -3.25
C GLU A 23 -4.85 -4.62 -3.14
N LEU A 24 -4.60 -3.34 -2.84
CA LEU A 24 -5.61 -2.30 -2.72
C LEU A 24 -5.48 -1.38 -3.94
N ALA A 25 -6.26 -1.65 -4.98
CA ALA A 25 -6.19 -0.89 -6.23
C ALA A 25 -6.32 0.63 -5.97
N GLY A 26 -5.32 1.38 -6.44
CA GLY A 26 -5.22 2.83 -6.27
C GLY A 26 -4.76 3.30 -4.89
N CYS A 27 -4.34 2.40 -4.00
CA CYS A 27 -3.77 2.76 -2.71
C CYS A 27 -2.24 2.90 -2.84
N SER A 28 -1.80 4.15 -2.91
CA SER A 28 -0.40 4.54 -2.89
C SER A 28 -0.20 5.75 -1.99
N SER A 29 1.05 6.00 -1.62
CA SER A 29 1.44 7.14 -0.82
C SER A 29 2.88 7.53 -1.12
N PHE A 30 3.25 8.75 -0.72
CA PHE A 30 4.55 9.32 -0.95
C PHE A 30 5.16 9.77 0.37
N GLY A 31 6.49 9.74 0.46
CA GLY A 31 7.23 10.40 1.54
C GLY A 31 8.69 10.61 1.18
N GLU A 32 9.30 11.64 1.74
CA GLU A 32 10.72 11.96 1.53
C GLU A 32 11.68 10.87 2.06
N THR A 33 11.16 9.99 2.91
CA THR A 33 11.89 8.84 3.48
C THR A 33 11.06 7.58 3.38
N GLU A 34 11.71 6.42 3.38
CA GLU A 34 11.04 5.11 3.41
C GLU A 34 10.04 5.01 4.57
N ALA A 35 10.45 5.48 5.76
CA ALA A 35 9.60 5.50 6.94
C ALA A 35 8.41 6.47 6.80
N GLY A 36 8.63 7.63 6.17
CA GLY A 36 7.58 8.60 5.84
C GLY A 36 6.54 7.98 4.90
N ALA A 37 6.99 7.44 3.78
CA ALA A 37 6.13 6.77 2.80
C ALA A 37 5.36 5.60 3.44
N LEU A 38 6.01 4.80 4.28
CA LEU A 38 5.35 3.71 5.01
C LEU A 38 4.25 4.22 5.95
N ARG A 39 4.51 5.30 6.69
CA ARG A 39 3.51 5.89 7.61
C ARG A 39 2.29 6.37 6.84
N GLU A 40 2.51 7.08 5.74
CA GLU A 40 1.42 7.56 4.89
C GLU A 40 0.66 6.38 4.25
N ALA A 41 1.35 5.30 3.84
CA ALA A 41 0.72 4.09 3.31
C ALA A 41 -0.21 3.44 4.33
N MET A 42 0.19 3.37 5.61
CA MET A 42 -0.66 2.83 6.68
C MET A 42 -1.94 3.64 6.85
N THR A 43 -1.85 4.96 6.78
CA THR A 43 -3.01 5.86 6.80
C THR A 43 -3.90 5.64 5.57
N ALA A 44 -3.30 5.57 4.38
CA ALA A 44 -4.01 5.34 3.13
C ALA A 44 -4.77 4.01 3.14
N ILE A 45 -4.18 2.92 3.65
CA ILE A 45 -4.85 1.62 3.84
C ILE A 45 -6.07 1.78 4.75
N SER A 46 -5.90 2.46 5.88
CA SER A 46 -7.01 2.66 6.83
C SER A 46 -8.18 3.42 6.20
N LEU A 47 -7.88 4.48 5.45
CA LEU A 47 -8.89 5.26 4.73
C LEU A 47 -9.55 4.45 3.63
N TRP A 48 -8.77 3.71 2.82
CA TRP A 48 -9.27 2.87 1.75
C TRP A 48 -10.28 1.85 2.28
N LEU A 49 -9.96 1.17 3.38
CA LEU A 49 -10.84 0.17 4.00
C LEU A 49 -12.12 0.80 4.57
N GLN A 50 -12.01 1.99 5.18
CA GLN A 50 -13.17 2.72 5.68
C GLN A 50 -14.11 3.13 4.55
N THR A 51 -13.57 3.69 3.47
CA THR A 51 -14.33 4.06 2.28
C THR A 51 -14.96 2.85 1.62
N ALA A 52 -14.20 1.76 1.41
CA ALA A 52 -14.72 0.52 0.85
C ALA A 52 -15.89 -0.03 1.67
N LYS A 53 -15.78 -0.01 3.01
CA LYS A 53 -16.87 -0.42 3.90
C LYS A 53 -18.10 0.49 3.80
N ASN A 54 -17.90 1.81 3.72
CA ASN A 54 -19.00 2.77 3.63
C ASN A 54 -19.74 2.70 2.28
N GLU A 55 -19.00 2.43 1.21
CA GLU A 55 -19.57 2.29 -0.14
C GLU A 55 -20.05 0.87 -0.46
N GLY A 56 -19.89 -0.08 0.47
CA GLY A 56 -20.25 -1.49 0.25
C GLY A 56 -19.40 -2.18 -0.82
N ARG A 57 -18.19 -1.70 -1.07
CA ARG A 57 -17.22 -2.33 -1.98
C ARG A 57 -16.65 -3.59 -1.34
N GLU A 58 -16.33 -4.57 -2.19
CA GLU A 58 -15.63 -5.77 -1.74
C GLU A 58 -14.20 -5.42 -1.26
N ILE A 59 -13.86 -5.87 -0.05
CA ILE A 59 -12.54 -5.67 0.52
C ILE A 59 -11.68 -6.90 0.20
N PRO A 60 -10.61 -6.75 -0.60
CA PRO A 60 -9.75 -7.88 -0.94
C PRO A 60 -9.05 -8.40 0.31
N ARG A 61 -8.88 -9.72 0.37
CA ARG A 61 -8.21 -10.38 1.49
C ARG A 61 -6.70 -10.15 1.39
N PRO A 62 -6.01 -9.80 2.49
CA PRO A 62 -4.57 -9.63 2.48
C PRO A 62 -3.85 -10.98 2.22
N GLU A 63 -3.18 -11.10 1.09
CA GLU A 63 -2.26 -12.18 0.70
C GLU A 63 -0.85 -11.96 1.26
N GLY A 64 -0.42 -10.69 1.43
CA GLY A 64 0.80 -10.31 2.12
C GLY A 64 2.05 -11.03 1.62
N ARG A 65 2.45 -12.12 2.32
CA ARG A 65 3.66 -12.91 2.03
C ARG A 65 3.55 -13.75 0.76
N GLU A 66 2.36 -14.20 0.39
CA GLU A 66 2.15 -15.03 -0.81
C GLU A 66 2.35 -14.23 -2.09
N LEU A 67 1.90 -12.97 -2.11
CA LEU A 67 2.09 -12.04 -3.22
C LEU A 67 3.59 -11.78 -3.51
N LEU A 68 4.36 -11.52 -2.46
CA LEU A 68 5.81 -11.26 -2.58
C LEU A 68 6.60 -12.50 -3.01
N ARG A 69 6.15 -13.70 -2.61
CA ARG A 69 6.77 -14.96 -3.04
C ARG A 69 6.61 -15.23 -4.54
N ALA A 70 5.50 -14.80 -5.14
CA ALA A 70 5.25 -14.99 -6.57
C ALA A 70 6.14 -14.12 -7.46
N LYS A 71 6.53 -12.91 -6.99
CA LYS A 71 7.37 -11.97 -7.75
C LYS A 71 8.87 -12.37 -7.81
N CYS A 72 9.34 -13.29 -6.98
CA CYS A 72 10.74 -13.76 -6.97
C CYS A 72 11.01 -15.00 -7.85
N ARG A 73 10.07 -15.42 -8.70
CA ARG A 73 10.22 -16.58 -9.59
C ARG A 73 10.44 -16.15 -11.02
#